data_AF-A0A920ER37-F1
#
_entry.id   AF-A0A920ER37-F1
#
_cell.length_a   1.000
_cell.length_b   1.000
_cell.length_c   1.000
_cell.angle_alpha   90.00
_cell.angle_beta   90.00
_cell.angle_gamma   90.00
#
_symmetry.space_group_name_H-M   'P 1'
#
loop_
_entity.id
_entity.type
_entity.pdbx_description
1 polymer ?
#
loop_
_entity_poly.entity_id
_entity_poly.type
_entity_poly.pdbx_seq_one_letter_code
_entity_poly.pdbx_strand_id
1 'polypeptide(L)'
;MARVLHWIFRIIGGSLILSFITLACIFYIVLRSIPDYDKSVELPGVIAPIEIVRDTFNVPHIYGKNDTDLYFGLGYAHAQDRLWQLVVDRLTAQGRLSEIFGKQALPLDEFMRRINIYSLAQDSVVAQDDRTKRVLEAYAAGINARFMEINRESLGRGAPELLLYNIPLASWHPADSIALLKLFAVNSSSHYAKEILRARTLITLPDPKRVKDILPDSPVTNGEATMEVLGKLDTNVSVYPPKIKVNSNFFNSFSNNRFAGASNSFAARNHRTAADGTLLANDPILN
;
A
#
# COMPACT_ATOMS: atom_id res chain seq x y z
N MET A 1 -11.16 12.43 -59.44
CA MET A 1 -11.31 11.22 -58.58
C MET A 1 -9.96 10.58 -58.24
N ALA A 2 -9.10 10.21 -59.21
CA ALA A 2 -7.82 9.55 -58.94
C ALA A 2 -6.87 10.31 -58.00
N ARG A 3 -6.67 11.64 -58.17
CA ARG A 3 -5.77 12.41 -57.28
C ARG A 3 -6.21 12.40 -55.81
N VAL A 4 -7.52 12.45 -55.56
CA VAL A 4 -8.09 12.38 -54.20
C VAL A 4 -7.81 11.02 -53.58
N LEU A 5 -8.00 9.94 -54.35
CA LEU A 5 -7.71 8.58 -53.90
C LEU A 5 -6.22 8.38 -53.53
N HIS A 6 -5.29 8.93 -54.30
CA HIS A 6 -3.85 8.88 -53.99
C HIS A 6 -3.50 9.61 -52.68
N TRP A 7 -4.13 10.77 -52.43
CA TRP A 7 -3.93 11.50 -51.17
C TRP A 7 -4.54 10.75 -49.98
N ILE A 8 -5.70 10.12 -50.14
CA ILE A 8 -6.30 9.25 -49.11
C ILE A 8 -5.36 8.10 -48.75
N PHE A 9 -4.82 7.38 -49.73
CA PHE A 9 -3.86 6.29 -49.46
C PHE A 9 -2.57 6.78 -48.78
N ARG A 10 -2.05 7.96 -49.16
CA ARG A 10 -0.89 8.56 -48.50
C ARG A 10 -1.18 8.96 -47.06
N ILE A 11 -2.34 9.53 -46.79
CA ILE A 11 -2.75 9.91 -45.43
C ILE A 11 -2.96 8.66 -44.58
N ILE A 12 -3.68 7.66 -45.09
CA ILE A 12 -3.91 6.41 -44.37
C ILE A 12 -2.57 5.69 -44.11
N GLY A 13 -1.73 5.54 -45.13
CA GLY A 13 -0.41 4.92 -45.00
C GLY A 13 0.49 5.69 -44.02
N GLY A 14 0.51 7.02 -44.11
CA GLY A 14 1.23 7.89 -43.18
C GLY A 14 0.73 7.75 -41.74
N SER A 15 -0.59 7.74 -41.53
CA SER A 15 -1.20 7.54 -40.21
C SER A 15 -0.90 6.15 -39.63
N LEU A 16 -0.90 5.11 -40.45
CA LEU A 16 -0.54 3.74 -40.01
C LEU A 16 0.93 3.65 -39.60
N ILE A 17 1.84 4.24 -40.38
CA ILE A 17 3.26 4.31 -40.06
C ILE A 17 3.47 5.10 -38.76
N LEU A 18 2.82 6.26 -38.62
CA LEU A 18 2.94 7.10 -37.42
C LEU A 18 2.38 6.38 -36.18
N SER A 19 1.26 5.68 -36.32
CA SER A 19 0.68 4.86 -35.24
C SER A 19 1.64 3.74 -34.83
N PHE A 20 2.21 3.03 -35.80
CA PHE A 20 3.20 1.98 -35.54
C PHE A 20 4.43 2.51 -34.81
N ILE A 21 5.00 3.63 -35.26
CA ILE A 21 6.15 4.28 -34.61
C ILE A 21 5.79 4.70 -33.18
N THR A 22 4.61 5.29 -32.99
CA THR A 22 4.14 5.72 -31.67
C THR A 22 4.02 4.54 -30.72
N LEU A 23 3.41 3.44 -31.17
CA LEU A 23 3.25 2.23 -30.37
C LEU A 23 4.61 1.59 -30.05
N ALA A 24 5.53 1.55 -31.01
CA ALA A 24 6.89 1.05 -30.80
C ALA A 24 7.66 1.90 -29.78
N CYS A 25 7.53 3.23 -29.83
CA CYS A 25 8.13 4.13 -28.84
C CYS A 25 7.54 3.92 -27.44
N ILE A 26 6.21 3.82 -27.31
CA ILE A 26 5.55 3.54 -26.02
C ILE A 26 6.04 2.20 -25.48
N PHE A 27 6.05 1.16 -26.30
CA PHE A 27 6.51 -0.16 -25.93
C PHE A 27 7.97 -0.16 -25.47
N TYR A 28 8.85 0.55 -26.20
CA TYR A 28 10.25 0.72 -25.82
C TYR A 28 10.42 1.41 -24.46
N ILE A 29 9.66 2.47 -24.19
CA ILE A 29 9.74 3.21 -22.91
C ILE A 29 9.23 2.34 -21.75
N VAL A 30 8.14 1.60 -21.95
CA VAL A 30 7.58 0.69 -20.94
C VAL A 30 8.56 -0.44 -20.62
N LEU A 31 9.20 -1.02 -21.63
CA LEU A 31 10.23 -2.05 -21.42
C LEU A 31 11.42 -1.53 -20.61
N ARG A 32 11.79 -0.25 -20.75
CA ARG A 32 12.84 0.38 -19.94
C ARG A 32 12.49 0.51 -18.46
N SER A 33 11.22 0.42 -18.09
CA SER A 33 10.80 0.41 -16.68
C SER A 33 11.09 -0.93 -16.00
N ILE A 34 11.33 -2.00 -16.78
CA ILE A 34 11.71 -3.31 -16.24
C ILE A 34 13.15 -3.24 -15.70
N PRO A 35 13.40 -3.58 -14.43
CA PRO A 35 14.75 -3.60 -13.89
C PRO A 35 15.64 -4.65 -14.59
N ASP A 36 16.88 -4.28 -14.86
CA ASP A 36 17.94 -5.25 -15.15
C ASP A 36 18.38 -5.87 -13.81
N TYR A 37 18.14 -7.18 -13.66
CA TYR A 37 18.40 -7.92 -12.43
C TYR A 37 19.80 -8.55 -12.38
N ASP A 38 20.49 -8.68 -13.53
CA ASP A 38 21.79 -9.35 -13.63
C ASP A 38 22.97 -8.37 -13.51
N LYS A 39 22.68 -7.08 -13.33
CA LYS A 39 23.70 -6.04 -13.23
C LYS A 39 24.41 -6.04 -11.88
N SER A 40 25.67 -5.61 -11.92
CA SER A 40 26.41 -5.17 -10.74
C SER A 40 26.46 -3.65 -10.72
N VAL A 41 26.06 -3.04 -9.60
CA VAL A 41 26.03 -1.59 -9.43
C VAL A 41 26.72 -1.18 -8.13
N GLU A 42 27.55 -0.15 -8.20
CA GLU A 42 28.13 0.47 -7.01
C GLU A 42 27.19 1.56 -6.49
N LEU A 43 26.73 1.40 -5.26
CA LEU A 43 25.77 2.32 -4.63
C LEU A 43 26.37 2.94 -3.37
N PRO A 44 26.12 4.23 -3.12
CA PRO A 44 26.58 4.88 -1.90
C PRO A 44 25.90 4.29 -0.67
N GLY A 45 26.64 4.15 0.43
CA GLY A 45 26.11 3.68 1.72
C GLY A 45 26.14 2.17 1.92
N VAL A 46 26.58 1.40 0.91
CA VAL A 46 26.83 -0.04 1.04
C VAL A 46 28.20 -0.26 1.70
N ILE A 47 28.23 -1.06 2.77
CA ILE A 47 29.46 -1.28 3.56
C ILE A 47 30.22 -2.49 3.03
N ALA A 48 29.51 -3.56 2.70
CA ALA A 48 30.05 -4.78 2.09
C ALA A 48 29.18 -5.21 0.90
N PRO A 49 29.70 -6.06 -0.02
CA PRO A 49 28.93 -6.54 -1.15
C PRO A 49 27.60 -7.18 -0.72
N ILE A 50 26.53 -6.80 -1.42
CA ILE A 50 25.18 -7.34 -1.28
C ILE A 50 24.86 -8.10 -2.57
N GLU A 51 24.40 -9.34 -2.44
CA GLU A 51 23.97 -10.17 -3.56
C GLU A 51 22.46 -10.40 -3.47
N ILE A 52 21.73 -10.13 -4.55
CA ILE A 52 20.29 -10.34 -4.64
C ILE A 52 20.05 -11.40 -5.71
N VAL A 53 19.81 -12.64 -5.28
CA VAL A 53 19.51 -13.77 -6.17
C VAL A 53 18.01 -13.94 -6.27
N ARG A 54 17.47 -14.07 -7.47
CA ARG A 54 16.03 -14.29 -7.66
C ARG A 54 15.76 -15.73 -8.08
N ASP A 55 14.72 -16.33 -7.49
CA ASP A 55 14.29 -17.67 -7.85
C ASP A 55 13.46 -17.70 -9.15
N THR A 56 12.93 -18.87 -9.52
CA THR A 56 12.11 -19.05 -10.73
C THR A 56 10.79 -18.27 -10.71
N PHE A 57 10.36 -17.80 -9.53
CA PHE A 57 9.17 -16.97 -9.33
C PHE A 57 9.54 -15.50 -9.13
N ASN A 58 10.80 -15.13 -9.37
CA ASN A 58 11.36 -13.81 -9.19
C ASN A 58 11.33 -13.31 -7.73
N VAL A 59 11.28 -14.22 -6.76
CA VAL A 59 11.36 -13.89 -5.33
C VAL A 59 12.82 -13.55 -4.99
N PRO A 60 13.13 -12.36 -4.43
CA PRO A 60 14.49 -11.97 -4.10
C PRO A 60 14.98 -12.63 -2.80
N HIS A 61 16.12 -13.30 -2.90
CA HIS A 61 16.93 -13.81 -1.80
C HIS A 61 18.16 -12.90 -1.64
N ILE A 62 18.27 -12.28 -0.47
CA ILE A 62 19.22 -11.19 -0.23
C ILE A 62 20.31 -11.70 0.70
N TYR A 63 21.55 -11.64 0.23
CA TYR A 63 22.74 -12.07 0.95
C TYR A 63 23.63 -10.86 1.23
N GLY A 64 24.12 -10.77 2.47
CA GLY A 64 24.94 -9.66 2.95
C GLY A 64 25.63 -10.05 4.25
N LYS A 65 26.66 -9.29 4.65
CA LYS A 65 27.49 -9.63 5.82
C LYS A 65 26.95 -9.12 7.16
N ASN A 66 26.05 -8.14 7.15
CA ASN A 66 25.48 -7.53 8.34
C ASN A 66 24.04 -7.08 8.10
N ASP A 67 23.31 -6.79 9.18
CA ASP A 67 21.91 -6.37 9.13
C ASP A 67 21.71 -5.13 8.24
N THR A 68 22.57 -4.12 8.36
CA THR A 68 22.45 -2.86 7.59
C THR A 68 22.48 -3.13 6.09
N ASP A 69 23.43 -3.93 5.61
CA ASP A 69 23.56 -4.31 4.20
C ASP A 69 22.35 -5.15 3.74
N LEU A 70 21.84 -6.07 4.58
CA LEU A 70 20.66 -6.87 4.26
C LEU A 70 19.39 -6.02 4.11
N TYR A 71 19.14 -5.09 5.04
CA TYR A 71 17.98 -4.20 4.97
C TYR A 71 18.11 -3.16 3.84
N PHE A 72 19.32 -2.70 3.52
CA PHE A 72 19.57 -1.90 2.33
C PHE A 72 19.19 -2.68 1.06
N GLY A 73 19.68 -3.91 0.91
CA GLY A 73 19.33 -4.79 -0.20
C GLY A 73 17.83 -5.01 -0.31
N LEU A 74 17.14 -5.19 0.82
CA LEU A 74 15.69 -5.36 0.87
C LEU A 74 14.94 -4.13 0.37
N GLY A 75 15.35 -2.93 0.81
CA GLY A 75 14.78 -1.67 0.32
C GLY A 75 15.00 -1.49 -1.18
N TYR A 76 16.21 -1.79 -1.65
CA TYR A 76 16.55 -1.70 -3.08
C TYR A 76 15.72 -2.67 -3.92
N ALA A 77 15.59 -3.94 -3.52
CA ALA A 77 14.77 -4.95 -4.20
C ALA A 77 13.29 -4.55 -4.23
N HIS A 78 12.72 -4.10 -3.11
CA HIS A 78 11.35 -3.60 -3.08
C HIS A 78 11.14 -2.40 -4.01
N ALA A 79 12.10 -1.49 -4.10
CA ALA A 79 12.02 -0.36 -5.03
C ALA A 79 12.23 -0.76 -6.50
N GLN A 80 12.89 -1.90 -6.78
CA GLN A 80 12.91 -2.47 -8.14
C GLN A 80 11.54 -3.03 -8.52
N ASP A 81 10.94 -3.81 -7.62
CA ASP A 81 9.80 -4.66 -7.97
C ASP A 81 8.44 -4.00 -7.68
N ARG A 82 8.38 -3.04 -6.73
CA ARG A 82 7.14 -2.48 -6.16
C ARG A 82 7.16 -0.96 -6.07
N LEU A 83 7.93 -0.27 -6.92
CA LEU A 83 8.09 1.18 -6.88
C LEU A 83 6.75 1.94 -6.82
N TRP A 84 5.85 1.64 -7.76
CA TRP A 84 4.54 2.27 -7.82
C TRP A 84 3.73 2.09 -6.52
N GLN A 85 3.70 0.86 -6.01
CA GLN A 85 3.01 0.51 -4.77
C GLN A 85 3.59 1.30 -3.58
N LEU A 86 4.93 1.32 -3.42
CA LEU A 86 5.58 2.08 -2.35
C LEU A 86 5.21 3.56 -2.39
N VAL A 87 5.22 4.18 -3.57
CA VAL A 87 4.90 5.60 -3.73
C VAL A 87 3.43 5.89 -3.43
N VAL A 88 2.51 5.08 -3.96
CA VAL A 88 1.06 5.25 -3.73
C VAL A 88 0.69 5.01 -2.27
N ASP A 89 1.23 3.98 -1.63
CA ASP A 89 0.96 3.67 -0.23
C ASP A 89 1.51 4.76 0.69
N ARG A 90 2.70 5.30 0.40
CA ARG A 90 3.26 6.44 1.12
C ARG A 90 2.36 7.67 1.03
N LEU A 91 1.89 8.01 -0.16
CA LEU A 91 1.02 9.18 -0.35
C LEU A 91 -0.36 8.97 0.29
N THR A 92 -0.86 7.74 0.29
CA THR A 92 -2.06 7.36 1.02
C THR A 92 -1.86 7.59 2.51
N ALA A 93 -0.79 7.07 3.10
CA ALA A 93 -0.50 7.23 4.52
C ALA A 93 -0.30 8.71 4.93
N GLN A 94 0.27 9.52 4.04
CA GLN A 94 0.45 10.97 4.23
C GLN A 94 -0.84 11.80 4.00
N GLY A 95 -1.90 11.19 3.47
CA GLY A 95 -3.11 11.90 3.05
C GLY A 95 -2.82 12.94 1.96
N ARG A 96 -2.16 12.49 0.89
CA ARG A 96 -1.71 13.28 -0.28
C ARG A 96 -2.02 12.57 -1.61
N LEU A 97 -2.85 11.54 -1.60
CA LEU A 97 -3.18 10.74 -2.78
C LEU A 97 -3.94 11.55 -3.84
N SER A 98 -4.70 12.57 -3.42
CA SER A 98 -5.39 13.51 -4.32
C SER A 98 -4.46 14.38 -5.16
N GLU A 99 -3.18 14.49 -4.80
CA GLU A 99 -2.17 15.14 -5.66
C GLU A 99 -2.03 14.43 -7.01
N ILE A 100 -2.35 13.13 -7.07
CA ILE A 100 -2.20 12.30 -8.27
C ILE A 100 -3.55 11.97 -8.88
N PHE A 101 -4.50 11.54 -8.05
CA PHE A 101 -5.79 11.04 -8.51
C PHE A 101 -6.87 12.13 -8.52
N GLY A 102 -6.55 13.34 -8.06
CA GLY A 102 -7.46 14.48 -8.05
C GLY A 102 -8.59 14.33 -7.00
N LYS A 103 -9.68 15.06 -7.24
CA LYS A 103 -10.79 15.23 -6.28
C LYS A 103 -11.42 13.94 -5.77
N GLN A 104 -11.36 12.86 -6.55
CA GLN A 104 -11.92 11.56 -6.14
C GLN A 104 -11.19 10.91 -4.96
N ALA A 105 -9.91 11.25 -4.73
CA ALA A 105 -9.13 10.73 -3.60
C ALA A 105 -9.16 11.66 -2.37
N LEU A 106 -9.72 12.87 -2.49
CA LEU A 106 -9.77 13.86 -1.40
C LEU A 106 -10.43 13.32 -0.11
N PRO A 107 -11.56 12.58 -0.16
CA PRO A 107 -12.15 12.02 1.06
C PRO A 107 -11.21 11.08 1.81
N LEU A 108 -10.37 10.32 1.09
CA LEU A 108 -9.38 9.44 1.69
C LEU A 108 -8.25 10.24 2.35
N ASP A 109 -7.77 11.28 1.68
CA ASP A 109 -6.75 12.17 2.24
C ASP A 109 -7.23 12.84 3.52
N GLU A 110 -8.46 13.35 3.54
CA GLU A 110 -9.07 13.90 4.75
C GLU A 110 -9.13 12.86 5.87
N PHE A 111 -9.56 11.63 5.56
CA PHE A 111 -9.63 10.56 6.55
C PHE A 111 -8.25 10.24 7.13
N MET A 112 -7.24 10.04 6.27
CA MET A 112 -5.87 9.71 6.69
C MET A 112 -5.24 10.83 7.52
N ARG A 113 -5.51 12.11 7.19
CA ARG A 113 -5.09 13.25 8.01
C ARG A 113 -5.82 13.35 9.34
N ARG A 114 -7.10 12.97 9.42
CA ARG A 114 -7.87 12.96 10.69
C ARG A 114 -7.34 11.91 11.67
N ILE A 115 -6.97 10.72 11.18
CA ILE A 115 -6.38 9.67 12.03
C ILE A 115 -4.88 9.86 12.25
N ASN A 116 -4.25 10.77 11.49
CA ASN A 116 -2.89 11.28 11.68
C ASN A 116 -1.80 10.20 11.75
N ILE A 117 -1.93 9.11 10.99
CA ILE A 117 -1.00 7.97 11.08
C ILE A 117 0.44 8.32 10.70
N TYR A 118 0.65 9.31 9.83
CA TYR A 118 1.99 9.69 9.40
C TYR A 118 2.77 10.44 10.48
N SER A 119 2.17 11.43 11.16
CA SER A 119 2.84 12.10 12.30
C SER A 119 3.10 11.10 13.42
N LEU A 120 2.14 10.22 13.71
CA LEU A 120 2.33 9.14 14.68
C LEU A 120 3.44 8.16 14.26
N ALA A 121 3.69 7.98 12.96
CA ALA A 121 4.82 7.18 12.47
C ALA A 121 6.16 7.88 12.73
N GLN A 122 6.23 9.20 12.56
CA GLN A 122 7.43 9.99 12.90
C GLN A 122 7.76 9.88 14.40
N ASP A 123 6.76 10.04 15.26
CA ASP A 123 6.93 9.86 16.71
C ASP A 123 7.35 8.42 17.05
N SER A 124 6.79 7.44 16.33
CA SER A 124 7.14 6.03 16.51
C SER A 124 8.60 5.74 16.16
N VAL A 125 9.20 6.43 15.18
CA VAL A 125 10.64 6.28 14.85
C VAL A 125 11.49 6.68 16.05
N VAL A 126 11.15 7.80 16.72
CA VAL A 126 11.90 8.29 17.88
C VAL A 126 11.86 7.27 19.03
N ALA A 127 10.71 6.60 19.20
CA ALA A 127 10.50 5.58 20.22
C ALA A 127 11.16 4.21 19.92
N GLN A 128 11.69 3.98 18.72
CA GLN A 128 12.37 2.73 18.39
C GLN A 128 13.75 2.63 19.08
N ASP A 129 14.20 1.40 19.31
CA ASP A 129 15.57 1.12 19.74
C ASP A 129 16.60 1.41 18.63
N ASP A 130 17.87 1.51 18.99
CA ASP A 130 18.96 1.88 18.08
C ASP A 130 19.21 0.86 16.96
N ARG A 131 18.93 -0.43 17.19
CA ARG A 131 19.01 -1.43 16.12
C ARG A 131 17.89 -1.18 15.11
N THR A 132 16.66 -1.00 15.59
CA THR A 132 15.49 -0.76 14.74
C THR A 132 15.61 0.54 13.94
N LYS A 133 16.12 1.62 14.53
CA LYS A 133 16.43 2.87 13.80
C LYS A 133 17.42 2.65 12.67
N ARG A 134 18.55 1.98 12.95
CA ARG A 134 19.58 1.68 11.94
C ARG A 134 19.05 0.85 10.78
N VAL A 135 18.21 -0.16 11.04
CA VAL A 135 17.65 -0.99 9.95
C VAL A 135 16.61 -0.23 9.12
N LEU A 136 15.81 0.65 9.75
CA LEU A 136 14.87 1.53 9.02
C LEU A 136 15.61 2.53 8.14
N GLU A 137 16.70 3.11 8.63
CA GLU A 137 17.59 3.99 7.86
C GLU A 137 18.23 3.25 6.69
N ALA A 138 18.73 2.04 6.92
CA ALA A 138 19.34 1.21 5.87
C ALA A 138 18.33 0.85 4.78
N TYR A 139 17.12 0.42 5.17
CA TYR A 139 16.03 0.14 4.24
C TYR A 139 15.63 1.37 3.42
N ALA A 140 15.50 2.53 4.07
CA ALA A 140 15.24 3.80 3.39
C ALA A 140 16.35 4.17 2.41
N ALA A 141 17.62 3.97 2.79
CA ALA A 141 18.77 4.21 1.92
C ALA A 141 18.76 3.32 0.68
N GLY A 142 18.38 2.04 0.81
CA GLY A 142 18.23 1.12 -0.32
C GLY A 142 17.17 1.58 -1.33
N ILE A 143 15.99 2.00 -0.84
CA ILE A 143 14.94 2.58 -1.68
C ILE A 143 15.45 3.84 -2.39
N ASN A 144 16.11 4.73 -1.65
CA ASN A 144 16.63 5.98 -2.17
C ASN A 144 17.73 5.76 -3.22
N ALA A 145 18.57 4.74 -3.05
CA ALA A 145 19.58 4.36 -4.02
C ALA A 145 18.93 3.98 -5.37
N ARG A 146 17.83 3.22 -5.34
CA ARG A 146 17.06 2.89 -6.54
C ARG A 146 16.40 4.13 -7.15
N PHE A 147 15.86 5.04 -6.33
CA PHE A 147 15.26 6.30 -6.84
C PHE A 147 16.30 7.16 -7.56
N MET A 148 17.50 7.31 -6.98
CA MET A 148 18.60 8.06 -7.60
C MET A 148 19.02 7.45 -8.93
N GLU A 149 19.14 6.13 -8.99
CA GLU A 149 19.49 5.40 -10.21
C GLU A 149 18.45 5.62 -11.32
N ILE A 150 17.15 5.50 -11.01
CA ILE A 150 16.07 5.75 -11.96
C ILE A 150 16.17 7.16 -12.55
N ASN A 151 16.44 8.16 -11.71
CA ASN A 151 16.57 9.55 -12.12
C ASN A 151 17.83 9.79 -12.96
N ARG A 152 18.95 9.15 -12.63
CA ARG A 152 20.23 9.31 -13.33
C ARG A 152 20.24 8.62 -14.69
N GLU A 153 19.71 7.40 -14.78
CA GLU A 153 19.82 6.56 -15.97
C GLU A 153 18.58 6.59 -16.87
N SER A 154 17.53 7.31 -16.46
CA SER A 154 16.28 7.44 -17.21
C SER A 154 15.66 6.07 -17.53
N LEU A 155 15.50 5.24 -16.50
CA LEU A 155 15.00 3.86 -16.57
C LEU A 155 13.47 3.79 -16.71
N GLY A 156 12.91 4.48 -17.70
CA GLY A 156 11.46 4.49 -17.93
C GLY A 156 10.64 4.97 -16.71
N ARG A 157 11.21 5.92 -15.94
CA ARG A 157 10.69 6.38 -14.64
C ARG A 157 10.57 5.31 -13.55
N GLY A 158 11.13 4.11 -13.75
CA GLY A 158 11.18 3.01 -12.80
C GLY A 158 9.90 2.20 -12.64
N ALA A 159 8.76 2.70 -13.13
CA ALA A 159 7.50 1.96 -13.22
C ALA A 159 6.64 2.55 -14.35
N PRO A 160 5.93 1.73 -15.13
CA PRO A 160 5.14 2.21 -16.27
C PRO A 160 4.00 3.16 -15.85
N GLU A 161 3.43 3.00 -14.66
CA GLU A 161 2.39 3.88 -14.12
C GLU A 161 2.88 5.32 -13.94
N LEU A 162 4.17 5.50 -13.66
CA LEU A 162 4.78 6.83 -13.53
C LEU A 162 4.88 7.56 -14.87
N LEU A 163 4.72 6.89 -16.02
CA LEU A 163 4.57 7.57 -17.31
C LEU A 163 3.21 8.28 -17.41
N LEU A 164 2.18 7.74 -16.76
CA LEU A 164 0.83 8.31 -16.73
C LEU A 164 0.69 9.34 -15.61
N TYR A 165 1.34 9.10 -14.47
CA TYR A 165 1.24 9.92 -13.28
C TYR A 165 2.58 10.60 -12.97
N ASN A 166 2.62 11.92 -13.05
CA ASN A 166 3.84 12.67 -12.81
C ASN A 166 4.12 12.86 -11.31
N ILE A 167 4.73 11.85 -10.68
CA ILE A 167 5.05 11.87 -9.25
C ILE A 167 6.56 12.09 -9.06
N PRO A 168 7.00 13.11 -8.30
CA PRO A 168 8.39 13.24 -7.93
C PRO A 168 8.77 12.16 -6.90
N LEU A 169 9.86 11.44 -7.16
CA LEU A 169 10.42 10.46 -6.23
C LEU A 169 11.17 11.16 -5.09
N ALA A 170 10.41 11.74 -4.15
CA ALA A 170 10.97 12.29 -2.92
C ALA A 170 11.65 11.19 -2.09
N SER A 171 12.73 11.54 -1.38
CA SER A 171 13.47 10.61 -0.55
C SER A 171 12.57 9.90 0.46
N TRP A 172 12.73 8.58 0.55
CA TRP A 172 12.16 7.72 1.57
C TRP A 172 12.86 7.95 2.90
N HIS A 173 12.09 8.01 3.98
CA HIS A 173 12.57 8.17 5.35
C HIS A 173 12.10 6.99 6.23
N PRO A 174 12.76 6.71 7.37
CA PRO A 174 12.32 5.69 8.33
C PRO A 174 10.82 5.77 8.70
N ALA A 175 10.29 6.99 8.81
CA ALA A 175 8.89 7.22 9.13
C ALA A 175 7.93 6.71 8.05
N ASP A 176 8.33 6.74 6.77
CA ASP A 176 7.51 6.22 5.66
C ASP A 176 7.29 4.71 5.83
N SER A 177 8.31 3.95 6.23
CA SER A 177 8.20 2.50 6.48
C SER A 177 7.23 2.18 7.61
N ILE A 178 7.31 2.92 8.73
CA ILE A 178 6.37 2.75 9.85
C ILE A 178 4.95 3.20 9.43
N ALA A 179 4.83 4.24 8.62
CA ALA A 179 3.54 4.72 8.14
C ALA A 179 2.83 3.68 7.27
N LEU A 180 3.56 2.94 6.44
CA LEU A 180 3.02 1.80 5.67
C LEU A 180 2.52 0.68 6.59
N LEU A 181 3.25 0.35 7.66
CA LEU A 181 2.78 -0.62 8.66
C LEU A 181 1.48 -0.16 9.34
N LYS A 182 1.39 1.12 9.71
CA LYS A 182 0.17 1.70 10.28
C LYS A 182 -0.99 1.73 9.27
N LEU A 183 -0.70 2.04 8.01
CA LEU A 183 -1.69 2.01 6.93
C LEU A 183 -2.25 0.59 6.76
N PHE A 184 -1.38 -0.42 6.74
CA PHE A 184 -1.79 -1.83 6.71
C PHE A 184 -2.66 -2.20 7.92
N ALA A 185 -2.31 -1.73 9.13
CA ALA A 185 -3.10 -1.96 10.33
C ALA A 185 -4.49 -1.30 10.26
N VAL A 186 -4.58 -0.08 9.71
CA VAL A 186 -5.86 0.60 9.46
C VAL A 186 -6.69 -0.18 8.44
N ASN A 187 -6.08 -0.64 7.35
CA ASN A 187 -6.77 -1.41 6.32
C ASN A 187 -7.29 -2.76 6.86
N SER A 188 -6.53 -3.39 7.75
CA SER A 188 -6.85 -4.71 8.31
C SER A 188 -7.87 -4.65 9.46
N SER A 189 -8.23 -3.46 9.94
CA SER A 189 -9.13 -3.29 11.10
C SER A 189 -10.55 -2.94 10.68
N SER A 190 -11.53 -3.68 11.23
CA SER A 190 -12.97 -3.32 11.16
C SER A 190 -13.47 -2.56 12.38
N HIS A 191 -12.60 -2.29 13.35
CA HIS A 191 -13.01 -1.86 14.70
C HIS A 191 -13.78 -0.54 14.68
N TYR A 192 -13.21 0.52 14.08
CA TYR A 192 -13.86 1.83 14.06
C TYR A 192 -15.20 1.80 13.31
N ALA A 193 -15.31 1.04 12.22
CA ALA A 193 -16.54 0.91 11.44
C ALA A 193 -17.64 0.20 12.25
N LYS A 194 -17.28 -0.83 13.01
CA LYS A 194 -18.19 -1.54 13.93
C LYS A 194 -18.64 -0.64 15.08
N GLU A 195 -17.74 0.15 15.67
CA GLU A 195 -18.06 1.11 16.73
C GLU A 195 -19.00 2.23 16.23
N ILE A 196 -18.74 2.80 15.05
CA ILE A 196 -19.62 3.82 14.43
C ILE A 196 -21.00 3.22 14.14
N LEU A 197 -21.06 1.99 13.60
CA LEU A 197 -22.33 1.31 13.35
C LEU A 197 -23.10 1.11 14.65
N ARG A 198 -22.43 0.60 15.69
CA ARG A 198 -23.02 0.36 17.00
C ARG A 198 -23.55 1.64 17.64
N ALA A 199 -22.76 2.71 17.64
CA ALA A 199 -23.17 4.03 18.12
C ALA A 199 -24.41 4.57 17.38
N ARG A 200 -24.44 4.46 16.04
CA ARG A 200 -25.61 4.84 15.23
C ARG A 200 -26.85 4.02 15.57
N THR A 201 -26.70 2.71 15.79
CA THR A 201 -27.81 1.84 16.18
C THR A 201 -28.35 2.21 17.56
N LEU A 202 -27.48 2.53 18.52
CA LEU A 202 -27.85 2.94 19.88
C LEU A 202 -28.72 4.21 19.91
N ILE A 203 -28.38 5.23 19.12
CA ILE A 203 -29.14 6.49 19.06
C ILE A 203 -30.39 6.41 18.18
N THR A 204 -30.48 5.40 17.30
CA THR A 204 -31.62 5.22 16.38
C THR A 204 -32.72 4.37 17.01
N LEU A 205 -32.38 3.41 17.87
CA LEU A 205 -33.37 2.52 18.49
C LEU A 205 -34.08 3.20 19.67
N PRO A 206 -35.42 3.05 19.78
CA PRO A 206 -36.17 3.59 20.93
C PRO A 206 -35.76 2.99 22.28
N ASP A 207 -35.34 1.72 22.28
CA ASP A 207 -34.79 1.04 23.46
C ASP A 207 -33.34 0.63 23.19
N PRO A 208 -32.35 1.32 23.77
CA PRO A 208 -30.93 1.00 23.62
C PRO A 208 -30.55 -0.42 24.02
N LYS A 209 -31.33 -1.09 24.90
CA LYS A 209 -31.04 -2.46 25.33
C LYS A 209 -31.12 -3.46 24.17
N ARG A 210 -31.95 -3.18 23.16
CA ARG A 210 -32.15 -4.03 21.98
C ARG A 210 -30.95 -4.03 21.01
N VAL A 211 -29.97 -3.15 21.20
CA VAL A 211 -28.74 -3.17 20.39
C VAL A 211 -28.01 -4.49 20.54
N LYS A 212 -28.03 -5.10 21.73
CA LYS A 212 -27.39 -6.40 21.98
C LYS A 212 -28.03 -7.54 21.16
N ASP A 213 -29.30 -7.41 20.79
CA ASP A 213 -29.99 -8.41 19.98
C ASP A 213 -29.55 -8.37 18.50
N ILE A 214 -29.08 -7.20 18.02
CA ILE A 214 -28.68 -6.96 16.62
C ILE A 214 -27.16 -7.01 16.46
N LEU A 215 -26.43 -6.44 17.42
CA LEU A 215 -24.98 -6.33 17.49
C LEU A 215 -24.52 -6.91 18.83
N PRO A 216 -24.51 -8.25 18.98
CA PRO A 216 -24.15 -8.89 20.24
C PRO A 216 -22.71 -8.58 20.66
N ASP A 217 -22.49 -8.55 21.96
CA ASP A 217 -21.16 -8.38 22.54
C ASP A 217 -20.28 -9.60 22.24
N SER A 218 -18.99 -9.36 22.04
CA SER A 218 -18.03 -10.46 21.94
C SER A 218 -17.91 -11.14 23.30
N PRO A 219 -17.82 -12.47 23.38
CA PRO A 219 -17.61 -13.18 24.65
C PRO A 219 -16.27 -12.85 25.32
N VAL A 220 -15.34 -12.20 24.60
CA VAL A 220 -13.99 -11.86 25.07
C VAL A 220 -13.86 -10.38 25.50
N THR A 221 -14.75 -9.49 25.06
CA THR A 221 -14.67 -8.05 25.36
C THR A 221 -16.02 -7.50 25.81
N ASN A 222 -16.05 -6.88 27.00
CA ASN A 222 -17.26 -6.37 27.67
C ASN A 222 -17.81 -5.04 27.09
N GLY A 223 -17.75 -4.82 25.77
CA GLY A 223 -18.44 -3.70 25.11
C GLY A 223 -18.15 -2.28 25.63
N GLU A 224 -17.03 -2.08 26.33
CA GLU A 224 -16.77 -0.88 27.14
C GLU A 224 -16.57 0.39 26.30
N ALA A 225 -15.91 0.29 25.14
CA ALA A 225 -15.52 1.45 24.33
C ALA A 225 -16.74 2.27 23.83
N THR A 226 -17.81 1.61 23.36
CA THR A 226 -18.99 2.34 22.86
C THR A 226 -19.81 2.96 23.98
N MET A 227 -19.88 2.30 25.14
CA MET A 227 -20.68 2.76 26.28
C MET A 227 -20.09 4.01 26.94
N GLU A 228 -18.77 4.16 26.93
CA GLU A 228 -18.10 5.36 27.45
C GLU A 228 -18.35 6.59 26.56
N VAL A 229 -18.44 6.40 25.25
CA VAL A 229 -18.63 7.50 24.27
C VAL A 229 -20.11 7.88 24.13
N LEU A 230 -21.04 6.97 24.41
CA LEU A 230 -22.48 7.21 24.38
C LEU A 230 -22.93 8.42 25.18
N GLY A 231 -22.37 8.61 26.38
CA GLY A 231 -22.69 9.77 27.24
C GLY A 231 -22.21 11.11 26.65
N LYS A 232 -21.35 11.07 25.63
CA LYS A 232 -20.82 12.25 24.91
C LYS A 232 -21.50 12.48 23.57
N LEU A 233 -22.36 11.57 23.12
CA LEU A 233 -23.10 11.71 21.87
C LEU A 233 -24.37 12.52 22.12
N ASP A 234 -24.61 13.54 21.30
CA ASP A 234 -25.86 14.29 21.34
C ASP A 234 -27.00 13.42 20.81
N THR A 235 -27.87 12.97 21.73
CA THR A 235 -29.03 12.14 21.42
C THR A 235 -30.14 12.89 20.69
N ASN A 236 -30.06 14.24 20.62
CA ASN A 236 -31.03 15.06 19.89
C ASN A 236 -30.71 15.20 18.39
N VAL A 237 -29.61 14.60 17.92
CA VAL A 237 -29.30 14.57 16.49
C VAL A 237 -30.29 13.62 15.81
N SER A 238 -31.22 14.18 15.03
CA SER A 238 -32.06 13.40 14.12
C SER A 238 -31.16 12.68 13.12
N VAL A 239 -30.87 11.40 13.38
CA VAL A 239 -30.10 10.56 12.48
C VAL A 239 -31.04 10.11 11.37
N TYR A 240 -31.24 10.98 10.38
CA TYR A 240 -31.70 10.49 9.09
C TYR A 240 -30.66 9.47 8.62
N PRO A 241 -31.06 8.21 8.32
CA PRO A 241 -30.13 7.28 7.71
C PRO A 241 -29.65 7.94 6.42
N PRO A 242 -28.35 8.29 6.29
CA PRO A 242 -27.88 8.86 5.05
C PRO A 242 -28.25 7.88 3.95
N LYS A 243 -28.76 8.37 2.82
CA LYS A 243 -28.87 7.53 1.61
C LYS A 243 -27.46 7.03 1.33
N ILE A 244 -27.17 5.79 1.71
CA ILE A 244 -25.87 5.19 1.49
C ILE A 244 -25.76 4.98 -0.02
N LYS A 245 -25.21 5.96 -0.73
CA LYS A 245 -24.60 5.68 -2.02
C LYS A 245 -23.36 4.85 -1.68
N VAL A 246 -23.49 3.53 -1.73
CA VAL A 246 -22.35 2.61 -1.72
C VAL A 246 -21.63 2.85 -3.04
N ASN A 247 -20.83 3.91 -3.10
CA ASN A 247 -19.88 4.09 -4.18
C ASN A 247 -18.62 3.40 -3.69
N SER A 248 -18.54 2.08 -3.89
CA SER A 248 -17.34 1.28 -3.66
C SER A 248 -16.33 1.62 -4.76
N ASN A 249 -15.85 2.85 -4.75
CA ASN A 249 -14.68 3.23 -5.52
C ASN A 249 -13.46 2.91 -4.68
N PHE A 250 -12.36 2.56 -5.36
CA PHE A 250 -11.05 2.25 -4.77
C PHE A 250 -10.67 3.18 -3.59
N PHE A 251 -10.93 4.49 -3.74
CA PHE A 251 -10.60 5.51 -2.74
C PHE A 251 -11.47 5.50 -1.47
N ASN A 252 -12.62 4.83 -1.47
CA ASN A 252 -13.53 4.76 -0.31
C ASN A 252 -13.49 3.42 0.43
N SER A 253 -12.73 2.43 -0.06
CA SER A 253 -12.69 1.07 0.50
C SER A 253 -12.23 1.03 1.96
N PHE A 254 -11.27 1.89 2.34
CA PHE A 254 -10.76 1.99 3.71
C PHE A 254 -11.84 2.32 4.74
N SER A 255 -12.85 3.11 4.35
CA SER A 255 -13.93 3.62 5.22
C SER A 255 -15.02 2.60 5.55
N ASN A 256 -15.04 1.46 4.84
CA ASN A 256 -16.21 0.60 4.74
C ASN A 256 -15.91 -0.87 4.98
N ASN A 257 -14.78 -1.19 5.63
CA ASN A 257 -14.32 -2.56 5.84
C ASN A 257 -15.16 -3.28 6.92
N ARG A 258 -16.44 -3.51 6.61
CA ARG A 258 -17.43 -4.19 7.47
C ARG A 258 -17.10 -5.67 7.67
N PHE A 259 -16.33 -6.25 6.75
CA PHE A 259 -15.88 -7.63 6.75
C PHE A 259 -14.35 -7.71 6.81
N ALA A 260 -13.73 -7.07 7.80
CA ALA A 260 -12.30 -7.32 8.02
C ALA A 260 -12.11 -8.64 8.76
N GLY A 261 -11.34 -9.54 8.15
CA GLY A 261 -10.67 -10.66 8.80
C GLY A 261 -11.43 -11.98 8.81
N ALA A 262 -10.92 -12.93 8.03
CA ALA A 262 -10.85 -14.34 8.36
C ALA A 262 -9.48 -14.83 7.87
N SER A 263 -8.78 -15.67 8.61
CA SER A 263 -7.52 -16.26 8.17
C SER A 263 -7.43 -17.65 8.76
N ASN A 264 -6.82 -18.57 8.03
CA ASN A 264 -6.63 -19.92 8.51
C ASN A 264 -5.19 -20.08 8.99
N SER A 265 -5.02 -20.73 10.12
CA SER A 265 -3.71 -21.18 10.59
C SER A 265 -3.87 -22.58 11.15
N PHE A 266 -2.99 -23.47 10.70
CA PHE A 266 -2.95 -24.86 11.12
C PHE A 266 -1.58 -25.14 11.72
N ALA A 267 -1.58 -25.78 12.89
CA ALA A 267 -0.37 -26.27 13.53
C ALA A 267 -0.56 -27.75 13.87
N ALA A 268 0.41 -28.58 13.49
CA ALA A 268 0.44 -29.99 13.82
C ALA A 268 1.78 -30.33 14.49
N ARG A 269 1.71 -30.95 15.67
CA ARG A 269 2.89 -31.53 16.33
C ARG A 269 3.40 -32.71 15.51
N ASN A 270 4.70 -32.99 15.60
CA ASN A 270 5.38 -34.09 14.91
C ASN A 270 4.61 -35.43 14.87
N HIS A 271 4.08 -35.92 15.99
CA HIS A 271 3.33 -37.19 16.05
C HIS A 271 2.00 -37.19 15.27
N ARG A 272 1.60 -36.05 14.68
CA ARG A 272 0.43 -35.89 13.83
C ARG A 272 0.78 -35.68 12.37
N THR A 273 2.06 -35.82 11.99
CA THR A 273 2.54 -35.58 10.63
C THR A 273 3.26 -36.82 10.11
N ALA A 274 3.17 -37.08 8.80
CA ALA A 274 3.78 -38.25 8.19
C ALA A 274 5.33 -38.19 8.13
N ALA A 275 5.90 -37.00 8.35
CA ALA A 275 7.34 -36.75 8.25
C ALA A 275 8.03 -36.61 9.63
N ASP A 276 7.31 -36.89 10.73
CA ASP A 276 7.79 -36.72 12.12
C ASP A 276 8.33 -35.30 12.44
N GLY A 277 7.96 -34.30 11.63
CA GLY A 277 8.29 -32.89 11.80
C GLY A 277 7.07 -32.08 12.25
N THR A 278 7.28 -31.01 13.01
CA THR A 278 6.22 -30.04 13.31
C THR A 278 5.85 -29.29 12.04
N LEU A 279 4.54 -29.17 11.76
CA LEU A 279 4.02 -28.39 10.63
C LEU A 279 3.33 -27.12 11.12
N LEU A 280 3.62 -26.01 10.44
CA LEU A 280 2.90 -24.75 10.54
C LEU A 280 2.48 -24.35 9.13
N ALA A 281 1.17 -24.18 8.91
CA ALA A 281 0.61 -23.71 7.65
C ALA A 281 -0.27 -22.50 7.92
N ASN A 282 0.04 -21.38 7.25
CA ASN A 282 -0.70 -20.14 7.38
C ASN A 282 -1.29 -19.79 6.01
N ASP A 283 -2.55 -19.37 6.03
CA ASP A 283 -3.31 -18.90 4.88
C ASP A 283 -3.98 -17.57 5.26
N PRO A 284 -3.17 -16.48 5.32
CA PRO A 284 -3.68 -15.17 5.68
C PRO A 284 -4.45 -14.57 4.51
N ILE A 285 -5.72 -14.24 4.72
CA ILE A 285 -6.52 -13.51 3.73
C ILE A 285 -6.28 -12.02 3.97
N LEU A 286 -5.40 -11.44 3.17
CA LEU A 286 -5.03 -10.03 3.21
C LEU A 286 -5.44 -9.37 1.89
N ASN A 287 -5.84 -8.09 1.97
CA ASN A 287 -6.14 -7.24 0.81
C ASN A 287 -4.92 -6.42 0.41
#